data_AF-A0A7S2DU13-F1
#
_entry.id   AF-A0A7S2DU13-F1
#
_cell.length_a   1.000
_cell.length_b   1.000
_cell.length_c   1.000
_cell.angle_alpha   90.00
_cell.angle_beta   90.00
_cell.angle_gamma   90.00
#
_symmetry.space_group_name_H-M   'P 1'
#
loop_
_entity.id
_entity.type
_entity.pdbx_description
1 polymer ?
#
loop_
_entity_poly.entity_id
_entity_poly.type
_entity_poly.pdbx_seq_one_letter_code
_entity_poly.pdbx_strand_id
1 'polypeptide(L)'
;AGAKNSLGYMYENGLGVLPDLTRAVVLYKEAAQAGDAGAQCTLGYFYHVGEGVPQNSKYASALYRRAADQGDPDALYNLGNMFRNGDGVPQSDINAVEMYRRADLRGHAGAQCNLGFMYEHGRGVSRHY
;
A
#
# COMPACT_ATOMS: atom_id res chain seq x y z
N ALA A 1 -5.94 -18.74 -1.55
CA ALA A 1 -6.02 -17.28 -1.31
C ALA A 1 -6.30 -16.50 -2.60
N GLY A 2 -5.58 -16.74 -3.69
CA GLY A 2 -5.66 -15.90 -4.91
C GLY A 2 -7.02 -15.76 -5.63
N ALA A 3 -7.91 -16.76 -5.58
CA ALA A 3 -9.17 -16.70 -6.34
C ALA A 3 -10.10 -15.53 -5.94
N LYS A 4 -10.13 -15.16 -4.64
CA LYS A 4 -10.96 -14.05 -4.16
C LYS A 4 -10.38 -12.68 -4.53
N ASN A 5 -9.05 -12.56 -4.52
CA ASN A 5 -8.35 -11.36 -4.98
C ASN A 5 -8.61 -11.12 -6.48
N SER A 6 -8.45 -12.16 -7.31
CA SER A 6 -8.74 -12.07 -8.75
C SER A 6 -10.19 -11.73 -9.05
N LEU A 7 -11.16 -12.28 -8.30
CA LEU A 7 -12.58 -11.95 -8.49
C LEU A 7 -12.91 -10.52 -8.02
N GLY A 8 -12.27 -10.05 -6.94
CA GLY A 8 -12.34 -8.65 -6.52
C GLY A 8 -11.87 -7.70 -7.62
N TYR A 9 -10.74 -8.02 -8.24
CA TYR A 9 -10.19 -7.26 -9.36
C TYR A 9 -11.12 -7.23 -10.59
N MET A 10 -11.81 -8.34 -10.87
CA MET A 10 -12.81 -8.39 -11.95
C MET A 10 -14.02 -7.50 -11.66
N TYR A 11 -14.53 -7.47 -10.43
CA TYR A 11 -15.62 -6.58 -10.03
C TYR A 11 -15.19 -5.11 -9.93
N GLU A 12 -13.92 -4.83 -9.64
CA GLU A 12 -13.36 -3.48 -9.65
C GLU A 12 -13.27 -2.93 -11.09
N ASN A 13 -12.76 -3.73 -12.02
CA ASN A 13 -12.47 -3.28 -13.39
C ASN A 13 -13.55 -3.65 -14.43
N GLY A 14 -14.63 -4.30 -14.01
CA GLY A 14 -15.70 -4.75 -14.91
C GLY A 14 -15.27 -5.84 -15.89
N LEU A 15 -14.27 -6.66 -15.55
CA LEU A 15 -13.71 -7.68 -16.43
C LEU A 15 -14.60 -8.92 -16.40
N GLY A 16 -15.53 -9.04 -17.37
CA GLY A 16 -16.44 -10.19 -17.48
C GLY A 16 -17.62 -10.18 -16.50
N VAL A 17 -17.72 -9.16 -15.65
CA VAL A 17 -18.85 -8.86 -14.74
C VAL A 17 -19.11 -7.35 -14.75
N LEU A 18 -20.32 -6.91 -14.40
CA LEU A 18 -20.57 -5.48 -14.20
C LEU A 18 -19.72 -4.97 -13.03
N PRO A 19 -19.11 -3.76 -13.12
CA PRO A 19 -18.41 -3.18 -11.99
C PRO A 19 -19.30 -3.11 -10.74
N ASP A 20 -18.83 -3.68 -9.64
CA ASP A 20 -19.51 -3.65 -8.34
C ASP A 20 -18.46 -3.51 -7.24
N LEU A 21 -18.13 -2.25 -6.96
CA LEU A 21 -17.11 -1.91 -5.97
C LEU A 21 -17.49 -2.41 -4.56
N THR A 22 -18.78 -2.47 -4.23
CA THR A 22 -19.23 -3.01 -2.93
C THR A 22 -18.90 -4.50 -2.82
N ARG A 23 -19.16 -5.29 -3.87
CA ARG A 23 -18.77 -6.71 -3.90
C ARG A 23 -17.26 -6.90 -3.94
N ALA A 24 -16.54 -6.07 -4.70
CA ALA A 24 -15.07 -6.10 -4.73
C ALA A 24 -14.49 -5.91 -3.32
N VAL A 25 -14.92 -4.87 -2.60
CA VAL A 25 -14.51 -4.60 -1.21
C VAL A 25 -14.77 -5.78 -0.29
N VAL A 26 -15.92 -6.45 -0.40
CA VAL A 26 -16.23 -7.64 0.42
C VAL A 26 -15.24 -8.77 0.13
N LEU A 27 -14.97 -9.07 -1.14
CA LEU A 27 -14.02 -10.10 -1.53
C LEU A 27 -12.59 -9.79 -1.07
N TYR A 28 -12.15 -8.53 -1.20
CA TYR A 28 -10.85 -8.09 -0.70
C TYR A 28 -10.77 -8.17 0.82
N LYS A 29 -11.84 -7.84 1.56
CA LYS A 29 -11.88 -8.04 3.02
C LYS A 29 -11.67 -9.48 3.41
N GLU A 30 -12.37 -10.42 2.76
CA GLU A 30 -12.22 -11.85 3.03
C GLU A 30 -10.81 -12.36 2.67
N ALA A 31 -10.26 -11.95 1.52
CA ALA A 31 -8.93 -12.34 1.10
C ALA A 31 -7.84 -11.76 2.02
N ALA A 32 -7.98 -10.49 2.42
CA ALA A 32 -7.06 -9.82 3.34
C ALA A 32 -7.06 -10.47 4.74
N GLN A 33 -8.25 -10.88 5.22
CA GLN A 33 -8.39 -11.66 6.46
C GLN A 33 -7.75 -13.05 6.35
N ALA A 34 -7.78 -13.66 5.17
CA ALA A 34 -7.09 -14.92 4.88
C ALA A 34 -5.57 -14.77 4.67
N GLY A 35 -5.01 -13.56 4.82
CA GLY A 35 -3.59 -13.30 4.74
C GLY A 35 -3.07 -12.92 3.35
N ASP A 36 -3.92 -12.76 2.33
CA ASP A 36 -3.48 -12.40 0.98
C ASP A 36 -2.89 -10.98 0.95
N ALA A 37 -1.59 -10.87 0.66
CA ALA A 37 -0.86 -9.59 0.68
C ALA A 37 -1.38 -8.59 -0.35
N GLY A 38 -1.71 -9.05 -1.56
CA GLY A 38 -2.28 -8.20 -2.61
C GLY A 38 -3.64 -7.64 -2.19
N ALA A 39 -4.51 -8.49 -1.64
CA ALA A 39 -5.81 -8.03 -1.13
C ALA A 39 -5.68 -7.08 0.07
N GLN A 40 -4.69 -7.28 0.95
CA GLN A 40 -4.37 -6.34 2.02
C GLN A 40 -3.93 -4.99 1.46
N CYS A 41 -3.09 -4.98 0.41
CA CYS A 41 -2.67 -3.77 -0.28
C CYS A 41 -3.86 -3.05 -0.91
N THR A 42 -4.67 -3.73 -1.73
CA THR A 42 -5.84 -3.14 -2.40
C THR A 42 -6.90 -2.64 -1.42
N LEU A 43 -7.20 -3.42 -0.37
CA LEU A 43 -8.12 -2.96 0.66
C LEU A 43 -7.56 -1.75 1.43
N GLY A 44 -6.24 -1.73 1.65
CA GLY A 44 -5.54 -0.57 2.20
C GLY A 44 -5.75 0.68 1.35
N TYR A 45 -5.65 0.53 0.02
CA TYR A 45 -5.93 1.61 -0.93
C TYR A 45 -7.37 2.13 -0.81
N PHE A 46 -8.37 1.25 -0.82
CA PHE A 46 -9.77 1.66 -0.68
C PHE A 46 -10.04 2.42 0.61
N TYR A 47 -9.50 1.98 1.75
CA TYR A 47 -9.60 2.74 2.99
C TYR A 47 -8.79 4.04 2.98
N HIS A 48 -7.68 4.11 2.25
CA HIS A 48 -6.86 5.32 2.16
C HIS A 48 -7.58 6.44 1.39
N VAL A 49 -8.21 6.11 0.27
CA VAL A 49 -8.89 7.09 -0.59
C VAL A 49 -10.40 7.22 -0.31
N GLY A 50 -10.99 6.27 0.42
CA GLY A 50 -12.43 6.26 0.72
C GLY A 50 -13.30 5.72 -0.41
N GLU A 51 -12.78 4.83 -1.25
CA GLU A 51 -13.51 4.25 -2.38
C GLU A 51 -14.24 2.97 -1.95
N GLY A 52 -15.57 2.94 -2.06
CA GLY A 52 -16.38 1.77 -1.67
C GLY A 52 -16.41 1.47 -0.17
N VAL A 53 -15.62 2.19 0.64
CA VAL A 53 -15.59 2.17 2.11
C VAL A 53 -15.36 3.58 2.64
N PRO A 54 -15.81 3.91 3.87
CA PRO A 54 -15.44 5.17 4.50
C PRO A 54 -13.93 5.29 4.65
N GLN A 55 -13.39 6.46 4.31
CA GLN A 55 -11.97 6.75 4.42
C GLN A 55 -11.48 6.53 5.86
N ASN A 56 -10.38 5.80 6.01
CA ASN A 56 -9.72 5.53 7.27
C ASN A 56 -8.22 5.27 7.07
N SER A 57 -7.41 6.33 7.09
CA SER A 57 -5.96 6.24 6.88
C SER A 57 -5.25 5.40 7.95
N LYS A 58 -5.75 5.36 9.20
CA LYS A 58 -5.15 4.51 10.25
C LYS A 58 -5.36 3.02 9.97
N TYR A 59 -6.53 2.64 9.45
CA TYR A 59 -6.79 1.26 9.09
C TYR A 59 -6.05 0.87 7.81
N ALA A 60 -5.98 1.79 6.83
CA ALA A 60 -5.18 1.62 5.63
C ALA A 60 -3.70 1.37 5.93
N SER A 61 -3.09 2.16 6.81
CA SER A 61 -1.68 1.96 7.18
C SER A 61 -1.42 0.61 7.87
N ALA A 62 -2.38 0.12 8.66
CA ALA A 62 -2.30 -1.20 9.27
C ALA A 62 -2.38 -2.33 8.22
N LEU A 63 -3.23 -2.19 7.20
CA LEU A 63 -3.33 -3.14 6.09
C LEU A 63 -2.06 -3.14 5.23
N TYR A 64 -1.55 -1.95 4.86
CA TYR A 64 -0.29 -1.85 4.14
C TYR A 64 0.88 -2.41 4.94
N ARG A 65 0.92 -2.23 6.27
CA ARG A 65 1.94 -2.85 7.12
C ARG A 65 1.93 -4.38 6.97
N ARG A 66 0.75 -5.00 7.07
CA ARG A 66 0.62 -6.45 6.95
C ARG A 66 1.08 -6.96 5.59
N ALA A 67 0.72 -6.27 4.50
CA ALA A 67 1.18 -6.62 3.16
C ALA A 67 2.70 -6.38 2.99
N ALA A 68 3.22 -5.28 3.53
CA ALA A 68 4.63 -4.92 3.50
C ALA A 68 5.51 -5.92 4.27
N ASP A 69 5.01 -6.46 5.39
CA ASP A 69 5.68 -7.51 6.17
C ASP A 69 5.75 -8.84 5.40
N GLN A 70 4.81 -9.07 4.47
CA GLN A 70 4.86 -10.16 3.50
C GLN A 70 5.74 -9.84 2.27
N GLY A 71 6.28 -8.63 2.19
CA GLY A 71 7.17 -8.20 1.12
C GLY A 71 6.46 -7.67 -0.12
N ASP A 72 5.19 -7.29 -0.04
CA ASP A 72 4.47 -6.65 -1.15
C ASP A 72 5.09 -5.27 -1.48
N PRO A 73 5.62 -5.07 -2.71
CA PRO A 73 6.35 -3.85 -3.06
C PRO A 73 5.45 -2.61 -3.12
N ASP A 74 4.20 -2.75 -3.56
CA ASP A 74 3.25 -1.64 -3.64
C ASP A 74 2.82 -1.19 -2.24
N ALA A 75 2.59 -2.13 -1.33
CA ALA A 75 2.30 -1.84 0.06
C ALA A 75 3.47 -1.16 0.78
N LEU A 76 4.70 -1.60 0.51
CA LEU A 76 5.91 -0.93 1.01
C LEU A 76 5.99 0.51 0.51
N TYR A 77 5.78 0.73 -0.79
CA TYR A 77 5.77 2.07 -1.38
C TYR A 77 4.69 2.97 -0.77
N ASN A 78 3.45 2.47 -0.67
CA ASN A 78 2.32 3.23 -0.13
C ASN A 78 2.51 3.55 1.36
N LEU A 79 3.02 2.61 2.14
CA LEU A 79 3.35 2.85 3.54
C LEU A 79 4.50 3.87 3.71
N GLY A 80 5.47 3.87 2.79
CA GLY A 80 6.51 4.89 2.71
C GLY A 80 5.93 6.29 2.47
N ASN A 81 4.96 6.42 1.56
CA ASN A 81 4.25 7.69 1.32
C ASN A 81 3.49 8.14 2.57
N MET A 82 2.79 7.23 3.25
CA MET A 82 2.06 7.54 4.48
C MET A 82 2.99 8.05 5.58
N PHE A 83 4.15 7.43 5.76
CA PHE A 83 5.16 7.94 6.70
C PHE A 83 5.73 9.29 6.30
N ARG A 84 5.98 9.53 5.01
CA ARG A 84 6.50 10.83 4.54
C ARG A 84 5.53 11.97 4.82
N ASN A 85 4.22 11.69 4.72
CA ASN A 85 3.16 12.69 4.85
C ASN A 85 2.54 12.77 6.25
N GLY A 86 2.68 11.73 7.08
CA GLY A 86 1.98 11.62 8.36
C GLY A 86 0.52 11.14 8.25
N ASP A 87 0.18 10.45 7.15
CA ASP A 87 -1.19 10.01 6.88
C ASP A 87 -1.48 8.70 7.61
N GLY A 88 -2.29 8.74 8.66
CA GLY A 88 -2.67 7.53 9.42
C GLY A 88 -1.52 6.88 10.21
N VAL A 89 -0.32 7.47 10.18
CA VAL A 89 0.88 7.13 10.96
C VAL A 89 1.62 8.42 11.32
N PRO A 90 2.41 8.45 12.41
CA PRO A 90 3.28 9.60 12.68
C PRO A 90 4.24 9.85 11.52
N GLN A 91 4.38 11.12 11.11
CA GLN A 91 5.29 11.50 10.05
C GLN A 91 6.74 11.13 10.42
N SER A 92 7.45 10.46 9.51
CA SER A 92 8.83 10.05 9.69
C SER A 92 9.51 9.80 8.35
N ASP A 93 10.43 10.70 7.99
CA ASP A 93 11.24 10.54 6.78
C ASP A 93 12.18 9.34 6.86
N ILE A 94 12.65 8.99 8.07
CA ILE A 94 13.51 7.82 8.31
C ILE A 94 12.74 6.54 7.97
N ASN A 95 11.51 6.41 8.48
CA ASN A 95 10.68 5.24 8.21
C ASN A 95 10.24 5.22 6.74
N ALA A 96 9.97 6.37 6.13
CA ALA A 96 9.64 6.47 4.71
C ALA A 96 10.80 5.94 3.84
N VAL A 97 12.04 6.39 4.11
CA VAL A 97 13.24 5.92 3.41
C VAL A 97 13.43 4.41 3.58
N GLU A 98 13.22 3.87 4.79
CA GLU A 98 13.32 2.43 5.02
C GLU A 98 12.32 1.65 4.15
N MET A 99 11.06 2.08 4.12
CA MET A 99 10.03 1.43 3.30
C MET A 99 10.35 1.54 1.80
N TYR A 100 10.80 2.71 1.32
CA TYR A 100 11.19 2.88 -0.08
C TYR A 100 12.38 2.02 -0.46
N ARG A 101 13.42 1.91 0.39
CA ARG A 101 14.54 1.00 0.16
C ARG A 101 14.09 -0.46 0.02
N ARG A 102 13.18 -0.90 0.90
CA ARG A 102 12.63 -2.27 0.84
C ARG A 102 11.83 -2.53 -0.43
N ALA A 103 11.10 -1.54 -0.93
CA ALA A 103 10.36 -1.61 -2.19
C ALA A 103 11.30 -1.56 -3.41
N ASP A 104 12.31 -0.71 -3.39
CA ASP A 104 13.35 -0.59 -4.43
C ASP A 104 14.14 -1.90 -4.61
N LEU A 105 14.51 -2.56 -3.50
CA LEU A 105 15.13 -3.90 -3.53
C LEU A 105 14.26 -4.97 -4.21
N ARG A 106 12.96 -4.69 -4.43
CA ARG A 106 12.00 -5.56 -5.12
C ARG A 106 11.62 -5.02 -6.51
N GLY A 107 12.34 -4.02 -7.01
CA GLY A 107 12.14 -3.45 -8.35
C GLY A 107 11.01 -2.43 -8.46
N HIS A 108 10.50 -1.88 -7.35
CA HIS A 108 9.43 -0.89 -7.42
C HIS A 108 9.96 0.48 -7.89
N ALA A 109 9.74 0.80 -9.16
CA ALA A 109 10.28 2.01 -9.80
C ALA A 109 9.90 3.33 -9.09
N GLY A 110 8.65 3.46 -8.62
CA GLY A 110 8.24 4.65 -7.87
C GLY A 110 8.99 4.83 -6.55
N ALA A 111 9.43 3.73 -5.93
CA ALA A 111 10.18 3.77 -4.68
C ALA A 111 11.63 4.19 -4.94
N GLN A 112 12.24 3.73 -6.03
CA GLN A 112 13.54 4.19 -6.49
C GLN A 112 13.57 5.71 -6.71
N CYS A 113 12.56 6.26 -7.41
CA CYS A 113 12.44 7.70 -7.64
C CYS A 113 12.30 8.48 -6.32
N ASN A 114 11.39 8.05 -5.44
CA ASN A 114 11.20 8.69 -4.15
C ASN A 114 12.47 8.61 -3.29
N LEU A 115 13.18 7.49 -3.33
CA LEU A 115 14.43 7.32 -2.60
C LEU A 115 15.52 8.28 -3.12
N GLY A 116 15.65 8.44 -4.44
CA GLY A 116 16.54 9.43 -5.05
C GLY A 116 16.24 10.85 -4.58
N PHE A 117 14.96 11.24 -4.59
CA PHE A 117 14.51 12.53 -4.07
C PHE A 117 14.88 12.74 -2.60
N MET A 118 14.69 11.72 -1.75
CA MET A 118 15.02 11.80 -0.33
C MET A 118 16.52 11.95 -0.10
N TYR A 119 17.37 11.26 -0.88
CA TYR A 119 18.82 11.41 -0.80
C TYR A 119 19.30 12.79 -1.24
N GLU A 120 18.82 13.29 -2.38
CA GLU A 120 19.17 14.61 -2.92
C GLU A 120 18.90 15.71 -1.88
N HIS A 121 17.74 15.66 -1.25
CA HIS A 121 17.29 16.66 -0.29
C HIS A 121 17.74 16.38 1.15
N GLY A 122 18.48 15.29 1.40
CA GLY A 122 18.95 14.90 2.73
C GLY A 122 17.82 14.56 3.72
N ARG A 123 16.66 14.11 3.23
CA ARG A 123 15.50 13.75 4.06
C ARG A 123 15.60 12.30 4.54
N GLY A 124 15.56 12.07 5.85
CA GLY A 124 15.54 10.71 6.42
C GLY A 124 16.82 9.90 6.19
N VAL A 125 17.91 10.54 5.75
CA VAL A 125 19.22 9.94 5.54
C VAL A 125 20.28 10.77 6.24
N SER A 126 21.21 10.12 6.93
CA SER A 126 22.37 10.80 7.52
C SER A 126 23.27 11.30 6.40
N ARG A 127 23.40 12.63 6.24
CA ARG A 127 24.47 13.23 5.44
C ARG A 127 25.78 13.02 6.18
N HIS A 128 26.58 12.05 5.77
CA HIS A 128 27.98 12.02 6.14
C HIS A 128 28.73 12.98 5.21
N TYR A 129 29.25 14.07 5.79
CA TYR A 129 30.20 14.99 5.16
C TYR A 129 31.63 14.49 5.36
#